data_AF-A0AAU6HXF4-F1
#
_entry.id   AF-A0AAU6HXF4-F1
#
_cell.length_a   1.000
_cell.length_b   1.000
_cell.length_c   1.000
_cell.angle_alpha   90.00
_cell.angle_beta   90.00
_cell.angle_gamma   90.00
#
_symmetry.space_group_name_H-M   'P 1'
#
loop_
_entity.id
_entity.type
_entity.pdbx_description
1 polymer ?
#
loop_
_entity_poly.entity_id
_entity_poly.type
_entity_poly.pdbx_seq_one_letter_code
_entity_poly.pdbx_strand_id
1 'polypeptide(L)'
;MHKPETNGAGRDRSVSPPGRPRLTPAGVVVRATRSHTVEQALSGLGIDRLPEYKVKDLPAEGQPAGYAMHDTRHPSGAVVAVLTACGPDRTALLARLRSHLEQPSVGYSVEDLEGLAEHQFMIRRANADELRQRRALATEAPTDDSAAAARSQRREELEEAGQESLF
;
A
#
# COMPACT_ATOMS: atom_id res chain seq x y z
N MET A 1 -64.13 19.20 -13.13
CA MET A 1 -63.46 18.05 -12.49
C MET A 1 -62.03 17.95 -13.01
N HIS A 2 -61.13 17.43 -12.18
CA HIS A 2 -59.71 17.80 -12.06
C HIS A 2 -58.75 17.40 -13.21
N LYS A 3 -57.59 18.08 -13.15
CA LYS A 3 -56.40 18.19 -14.02
C LYS A 3 -55.71 16.87 -14.41
N PRO A 4 -54.86 16.88 -15.47
CA PRO A 4 -53.83 15.86 -15.70
C PRO A 4 -52.65 16.05 -14.74
N GLU A 5 -52.17 14.94 -14.15
CA GLU A 5 -50.98 14.91 -13.31
C GLU A 5 -49.70 14.92 -14.15
N THR A 6 -48.86 15.92 -13.85
CA THR A 6 -47.44 16.00 -14.14
C THR A 6 -46.64 15.17 -13.13
N ASN A 7 -45.60 14.45 -13.56
CA ASN A 7 -44.23 14.50 -13.00
C ASN A 7 -43.47 13.17 -13.18
N GLY A 8 -42.25 13.29 -13.68
CA GLY A 8 -41.30 12.17 -13.78
C GLY A 8 -39.88 12.66 -14.00
N ALA A 9 -39.47 13.63 -13.18
CA ALA A 9 -38.11 14.04 -12.82
C ALA A 9 -36.96 13.66 -13.76
N GLY A 10 -36.41 14.68 -14.42
CA GLY A 10 -35.06 14.66 -14.97
C GLY A 10 -34.06 14.22 -13.90
N ARG A 11 -33.29 13.19 -14.23
CA ARG A 11 -32.13 12.76 -13.44
C ARG A 11 -31.03 13.81 -13.62
N ASP A 12 -31.04 14.81 -12.75
CA ASP A 12 -29.88 15.64 -12.49
C ASP A 12 -28.75 14.74 -11.99
N ARG A 13 -27.88 14.33 -12.92
CA ARG A 13 -26.57 13.77 -12.59
C ARG A 13 -25.71 14.96 -12.14
N SER A 14 -25.89 15.36 -10.89
CA SER A 14 -24.98 16.27 -10.22
C SER A 14 -23.60 15.60 -10.18
N VAL A 15 -22.76 16.00 -11.13
CA VAL A 15 -21.33 15.71 -11.10
C VAL A 15 -20.80 16.40 -9.86
N SER A 16 -20.55 15.61 -8.81
CA SER A 16 -19.92 16.11 -7.59
C SER A 16 -18.58 16.74 -7.98
N PRO A 17 -18.29 17.99 -7.59
CA PRO A 17 -16.99 18.58 -7.88
C PRO A 17 -15.89 17.73 -7.24
N PRO A 18 -14.68 17.65 -7.83
CA PRO A 18 -13.57 16.95 -7.21
C PRO A 18 -13.36 17.56 -5.82
N GLY A 19 -13.63 16.76 -4.79
CA GLY A 19 -13.53 17.19 -3.40
C GLY A 19 -12.15 17.78 -3.17
N ARG A 20 -12.09 19.03 -2.71
CA ARG A 20 -10.83 19.65 -2.28
C ARG A 20 -10.17 18.70 -1.28
N PRO A 21 -8.88 18.38 -1.44
CA PRO A 21 -8.21 17.50 -0.50
C PRO A 21 -8.23 18.18 0.88
N ARG A 22 -8.92 17.54 1.82
CA ARG A 22 -9.03 18.02 3.19
C ARG A 22 -7.79 17.55 3.95
N LEU A 23 -7.23 18.47 4.73
CA LEU A 23 -6.14 18.17 5.64
C LEU A 23 -6.68 17.32 6.80
N THR A 24 -5.89 16.33 7.23
CA THR A 24 -6.14 15.65 8.50
C THR A 24 -5.86 16.61 9.67
N PRO A 25 -6.33 16.29 10.89
CA PRO A 25 -5.94 17.03 12.09
C PRO A 25 -4.41 17.09 12.28
N ALA A 26 -3.70 16.09 11.76
CA ALA A 26 -2.23 16.01 11.73
C ALA A 26 -1.59 16.79 10.56
N GLY A 27 -2.35 17.58 9.79
CA GLY A 27 -1.84 18.41 8.69
C GLY A 27 -1.46 17.64 7.41
N VAL A 28 -1.81 16.36 7.30
CA VAL A 28 -1.48 15.54 6.13
C VAL A 28 -2.55 15.69 5.04
N VAL A 29 -2.11 15.95 3.81
CA VAL A 29 -2.98 16.01 2.64
C VAL A 29 -3.25 14.59 2.13
N VAL A 30 -4.47 14.09 2.31
CA VAL A 30 -4.86 12.76 1.83
C VAL A 30 -5.52 12.87 0.46
N ARG A 31 -4.94 12.20 -0.54
CA ARG A 31 -5.50 12.08 -1.88
C ARG A 31 -6.44 10.88 -1.99
N ALA A 32 -7.47 11.02 -2.82
CA ALA A 32 -8.36 9.92 -3.12
C ALA A 32 -7.58 8.74 -3.70
N THR A 33 -7.70 7.57 -3.07
CA THR A 33 -6.97 6.34 -3.41
C THR A 33 -7.96 5.20 -3.45
N ARG A 34 -8.35 4.73 -4.63
CA ARG A 34 -9.41 3.72 -4.77
C ARG A 34 -8.81 2.32 -4.84
N SER A 35 -9.56 1.33 -4.36
CA SER A 35 -9.16 -0.08 -4.32
C SER A 35 -8.63 -0.60 -5.65
N HIS A 36 -9.31 -0.32 -6.76
CA HIS A 36 -8.85 -0.76 -8.10
C HIS A 36 -7.47 -0.20 -8.49
N THR A 37 -7.11 1.01 -8.03
CA THR A 37 -5.78 1.59 -8.34
C THR A 37 -4.68 0.88 -7.57
N VAL A 38 -4.98 0.52 -6.33
CA VAL A 38 -4.04 -0.23 -5.48
C VAL A 38 -3.93 -1.68 -5.95
N GLU A 39 -5.04 -2.29 -6.36
CA GLU A 39 -5.07 -3.62 -6.97
C GLU A 39 -4.15 -3.68 -8.19
N GLN A 40 -4.19 -2.69 -9.08
CA GLN A 40 -3.30 -2.64 -10.23
C GLN A 40 -1.82 -2.64 -9.82
N ALA A 41 -1.48 -1.93 -8.74
CA ALA A 41 -0.12 -1.92 -8.19
C ALA A 41 0.29 -3.25 -7.53
N LEU A 42 -0.67 -4.02 -7.02
CA LEU A 42 -0.45 -5.33 -6.40
C LEU A 42 -0.44 -6.49 -7.41
N SER A 43 -0.97 -6.28 -8.62
CA SER A 43 -1.08 -7.32 -9.65
C SER A 43 0.25 -8.03 -9.98
N GLY A 44 1.38 -7.33 -9.83
CA GLY A 44 2.72 -7.89 -10.07
C GLY A 44 3.27 -8.80 -8.96
N LEU A 45 2.60 -8.91 -7.80
CA LEU A 45 3.09 -9.72 -6.66
C LEU A 45 2.69 -11.19 -6.72
N GLY A 46 1.78 -11.58 -7.63
CA GLY A 46 1.25 -12.94 -7.72
C GLY A 46 0.48 -13.36 -6.46
N ILE A 47 -0.18 -12.42 -5.79
CA ILE A 47 -1.03 -12.69 -4.62
C ILE A 47 -2.49 -12.60 -5.08
N ASP A 48 -3.29 -13.61 -4.72
CA ASP A 48 -4.68 -13.68 -5.15
C ASP A 48 -5.55 -12.62 -4.47
N ARG A 49 -6.38 -11.96 -5.29
CA ARG A 49 -7.44 -11.09 -4.80
C ARG A 49 -8.67 -11.92 -4.45
N LEU A 50 -9.06 -11.88 -3.18
CA LEU A 50 -10.29 -12.46 -2.68
C LEU A 50 -11.38 -11.37 -2.57
N PRO A 51 -12.63 -11.70 -2.92
CA PRO A 51 -13.74 -10.80 -2.65
C PRO A 51 -14.06 -10.78 -1.14
N GLU A 52 -14.53 -9.63 -0.64
CA GLU A 52 -14.74 -9.41 0.80
C GLU A 52 -15.67 -10.44 1.45
N TYR A 53 -16.71 -10.89 0.74
CA TYR A 53 -17.63 -11.90 1.25
C TYR A 53 -16.92 -13.24 1.53
N LYS A 54 -16.03 -13.69 0.63
CA LYS A 54 -15.27 -14.93 0.85
C LYS A 54 -14.42 -14.87 2.11
N VAL A 55 -13.87 -13.70 2.45
CA VAL A 55 -13.02 -13.54 3.63
C VAL A 55 -13.80 -13.78 4.92
N LYS A 56 -15.02 -13.24 5.01
CA LYS A 56 -15.88 -13.37 6.20
C LYS A 56 -16.46 -14.78 6.36
N ASP A 57 -16.68 -15.47 5.24
CA ASP A 57 -17.38 -16.75 5.21
C ASP A 57 -16.45 -17.98 5.38
N LEU A 58 -15.13 -17.81 5.33
CA LEU A 58 -14.18 -18.93 5.38
C LEU A 58 -13.63 -19.20 6.79
N PRO A 59 -13.57 -20.47 7.25
CA PRO A 59 -12.92 -20.84 8.50
C PRO A 59 -11.41 -20.59 8.41
N ALA A 60 -10.80 -20.11 9.50
CA ALA A 60 -9.42 -19.63 9.52
C ALA A 60 -8.38 -20.66 8.99
N GLU A 61 -8.56 -21.95 9.28
CA GLU A 61 -7.66 -23.03 8.84
C GLU A 61 -7.81 -23.43 7.37
N GLY A 62 -8.91 -23.05 6.70
CA GLY A 62 -9.19 -23.36 5.29
C GLY A 62 -9.10 -22.17 4.35
N GLN A 63 -8.67 -20.99 4.85
CA GLN A 63 -8.59 -19.78 4.03
C GLN A 63 -7.41 -19.87 3.04
N PRO A 64 -7.63 -19.67 1.73
CA PRO A 64 -6.54 -19.46 0.80
C PRO A 64 -5.80 -18.17 1.16
N ALA A 65 -4.48 -18.16 0.99
CA ALA A 65 -3.68 -16.96 1.18
C ALA A 65 -4.00 -15.93 0.08
N GLY A 66 -4.37 -14.72 0.49
CA GLY A 66 -4.77 -13.68 -0.46
C GLY A 66 -5.13 -12.39 0.25
N TYR A 67 -5.62 -11.42 -0.51
CA TYR A 67 -6.06 -10.14 0.05
C TYR A 67 -7.44 -9.74 -0.45
N ALA A 68 -8.20 -9.05 0.38
CA ALA A 68 -9.42 -8.36 -0.01
C ALA A 68 -9.23 -6.85 0.09
N MET A 69 -10.01 -6.12 -0.70
CA MET A 69 -10.00 -4.65 -0.68
C MET A 69 -11.40 -4.09 -0.78
N HIS A 70 -11.63 -2.99 -0.06
CA HIS A 70 -12.84 -2.18 -0.19
C HIS A 70 -12.48 -0.68 -0.07
N ASP A 71 -13.36 0.17 -0.60
CA ASP A 71 -13.21 1.62 -0.48
C ASP A 71 -13.90 2.08 0.81
N THR A 72 -13.25 2.96 1.57
CA THR A 72 -13.81 3.60 2.76
C THR A 72 -13.50 5.10 2.76
N ARG A 73 -13.98 5.82 3.77
CA ARG A 73 -13.65 7.23 3.99
C ARG A 73 -12.57 7.36 5.06
N HIS A 74 -11.48 8.04 4.69
CA HIS A 74 -10.47 8.52 5.63
C HIS A 74 -11.11 9.56 6.59
N PRO A 75 -10.61 9.75 7.82
CA PRO A 75 -10.99 10.87 8.69
C PRO A 75 -10.91 12.28 8.06
N SER A 76 -10.16 12.43 6.95
CA SER A 76 -10.11 13.69 6.19
C SER A 76 -11.34 13.88 5.31
N GLY A 77 -12.13 12.83 5.06
CA GLY A 77 -13.25 12.81 4.11
C GLY A 77 -12.85 12.35 2.70
N ALA A 78 -11.56 12.07 2.45
CA ALA A 78 -11.11 11.49 1.19
C ALA A 78 -11.47 9.99 1.11
N VAL A 79 -11.83 9.52 -0.08
CA VAL A 79 -12.02 8.08 -0.32
C VAL A 79 -10.65 7.40 -0.41
N VAL A 80 -10.47 6.34 0.36
CA VAL A 80 -9.22 5.59 0.51
C VAL A 80 -9.52 4.10 0.49
N ALA A 81 -8.52 3.28 0.19
CA ALA A 81 -8.70 1.85 0.14
C ALA A 81 -8.31 1.22 1.47
N VAL A 82 -9.07 0.22 1.93
CA VAL A 82 -8.67 -0.67 3.02
C VAL A 82 -8.28 -1.99 2.40
N LEU A 83 -7.12 -2.50 2.81
CA LEU A 83 -6.63 -3.82 2.46
C LEU A 83 -6.78 -4.74 3.66
N THR A 84 -7.23 -5.96 3.41
CA THR A 84 -7.40 -7.01 4.41
C THR A 84 -6.57 -8.21 3.97
N ALA A 85 -5.67 -8.71 4.79
CA ALA A 85 -4.96 -9.96 4.50
C ALA A 85 -5.76 -11.17 4.99
N CYS A 86 -5.71 -12.23 4.21
CA CYS A 86 -6.49 -13.45 4.39
C CYS A 86 -5.58 -14.67 4.30
N GLY A 87 -5.98 -15.75 4.97
CA GLY A 87 -5.18 -16.99 5.05
C GLY A 87 -4.63 -17.28 6.44
N PRO A 88 -3.80 -18.34 6.56
CA PRO A 88 -3.24 -18.79 7.83
C PRO A 88 -2.10 -17.89 8.33
N ASP A 89 -1.28 -17.32 7.44
CA ASP A 89 -0.17 -16.44 7.78
C ASP A 89 -0.44 -14.98 7.35
N ARG A 90 -1.46 -14.39 7.99
CA ARG A 90 -1.90 -13.02 7.67
C ARG A 90 -0.83 -12.00 7.98
N THR A 91 -0.05 -12.20 9.05
CA THR A 91 0.98 -11.28 9.49
C THR A 91 2.12 -11.18 8.49
N ALA A 92 2.65 -12.31 8.01
CA ALA A 92 3.69 -12.29 6.97
C ALA A 92 3.16 -11.72 5.65
N LEU A 93 1.91 -12.06 5.28
CA LEU A 93 1.29 -11.53 4.09
C LEU A 93 1.12 -10.00 4.15
N LEU A 94 0.69 -9.47 5.30
CA LEU A 94 0.57 -8.04 5.56
C LEU A 94 1.91 -7.33 5.47
N ALA A 95 2.95 -7.90 6.09
CA ALA A 95 4.29 -7.35 6.01
C ALA A 95 4.76 -7.28 4.55
N ARG A 96 4.57 -8.35 3.77
CA ARG A 96 4.94 -8.39 2.34
C ARG A 96 4.16 -7.37 1.50
N LEU A 97 2.85 -7.28 1.69
CA LEU A 97 1.99 -6.31 0.99
C LEU A 97 2.38 -4.87 1.35
N ARG A 98 2.61 -4.60 2.63
CA ARG A 98 3.07 -3.29 3.12
C ARG A 98 4.40 -2.91 2.50
N SER A 99 5.41 -3.79 2.58
CA SER A 99 6.73 -3.54 2.03
C SER A 99 6.69 -3.21 0.54
N HIS A 100 5.85 -3.90 -0.25
CA HIS A 100 5.69 -3.58 -1.67
C HIS A 100 5.02 -2.22 -1.91
N LEU A 101 3.91 -1.95 -1.23
CA LEU A 101 3.16 -0.70 -1.38
C LEU A 101 3.97 0.54 -0.98
N GLU A 102 4.82 0.40 0.03
CA GLU A 102 5.67 1.47 0.54
C GLU A 102 6.92 1.73 -0.32
N GLN A 103 7.23 0.86 -1.29
CA GLN A 103 8.35 1.07 -2.21
C GLN A 103 8.25 2.43 -2.92
N PRO A 104 9.38 3.15 -3.10
CA PRO A 104 9.38 4.45 -3.78
C PRO A 104 8.85 4.42 -5.22
N SER A 105 8.93 3.26 -5.89
CA SER A 105 8.43 3.00 -7.24
C SER A 105 6.91 2.90 -7.28
N VAL A 106 6.27 2.41 -6.22
CA VAL A 106 4.83 2.21 -6.13
C VAL A 106 4.16 3.44 -5.52
N GLY A 107 4.69 3.91 -4.39
CA GLY A 107 4.39 5.21 -3.81
C GLY A 107 3.06 5.31 -3.05
N TYR A 108 2.70 4.27 -2.30
CA TYR A 108 1.62 4.33 -1.32
C TYR A 108 2.17 4.42 0.11
N SER A 109 1.33 4.90 1.03
CA SER A 109 1.55 4.83 2.46
C SER A 109 0.49 3.94 3.07
N VAL A 110 0.93 3.08 3.99
CA VAL A 110 0.06 2.18 4.75
C VAL A 110 -0.09 2.80 6.14
N GLU A 111 -1.34 2.95 6.57
CA GLU A 111 -1.69 3.56 7.84
C GLU A 111 -2.52 2.61 8.70
N ASP A 112 -2.12 2.54 9.96
CA ASP A 112 -2.91 1.94 11.03
C ASP A 112 -3.93 2.99 11.49
N LEU A 113 -5.20 2.60 11.53
CA LEU A 113 -6.26 3.47 12.04
C LEU A 113 -7.05 2.76 13.12
N GLU A 114 -7.46 3.55 14.10
CA GLU A 114 -8.33 3.09 15.16
C GLU A 114 -9.66 2.58 14.58
N GLY A 115 -10.04 1.35 14.95
CA GLY A 115 -11.21 0.66 14.41
C GLY A 115 -10.95 -0.26 13.22
N LEU A 116 -9.71 -0.32 12.70
CA LEU A 116 -9.30 -1.40 11.79
C LEU A 116 -8.95 -2.65 12.59
N ALA A 117 -9.25 -3.82 12.03
CA ALA A 117 -8.80 -5.08 12.60
C ALA A 117 -7.28 -5.24 12.44
N GLU A 118 -6.65 -6.05 13.29
CA GLU A 118 -5.18 -6.30 13.25
C GLU A 118 -4.66 -6.78 11.89
N HIS A 119 -5.55 -7.33 11.07
CA HIS A 119 -5.23 -7.85 9.74
C HIS A 119 -5.65 -6.90 8.60
N GLN A 120 -5.93 -5.63 8.93
CA GLN A 120 -6.38 -4.61 8.01
C GLN A 120 -5.50 -3.38 8.07
N PHE A 121 -5.26 -2.77 6.91
CA PHE A 121 -4.62 -1.46 6.84
C PHE A 121 -5.35 -0.53 5.89
N MET A 122 -5.24 0.76 6.18
CA MET A 122 -5.64 1.79 5.23
C MET A 122 -4.49 2.12 4.30
N ILE A 123 -4.80 2.33 3.03
CA ILE A 123 -3.85 2.66 1.98
C ILE A 123 -4.21 4.01 1.39
N ARG A 124 -3.24 4.92 1.44
CA ARG A 124 -3.31 6.21 0.75
C ARG A 124 -2.10 6.42 -0.13
N ARG A 125 -2.20 7.34 -1.09
CA ARG A 125 -1.02 7.75 -1.85
C ARG A 125 -0.03 8.48 -0.94
N ALA A 126 1.25 8.16 -1.08
CA ALA A 126 2.31 8.85 -0.37
C ALA A 126 2.45 10.29 -0.89
N ASN A 127 2.79 11.23 0.00
CA ASN A 127 3.08 12.61 -0.37
C ASN A 127 4.53 12.75 -0.88
N ALA A 128 4.87 13.91 -1.42
CA ALA A 128 6.21 14.14 -1.98
C ALA A 128 7.33 14.03 -0.93
N ASP A 129 7.05 14.40 0.31
CA ASP A 129 8.02 14.41 1.41
C ASP A 129 8.33 12.98 1.87
N GLU A 130 7.30 12.16 2.04
CA GLU A 130 7.40 10.73 2.34
C GLU A 130 8.20 9.99 1.26
N LEU A 131 7.92 10.28 -0.02
CA LEU A 131 8.67 9.67 -1.13
C LEU A 131 10.13 10.12 -1.15
N ARG A 132 10.41 11.40 -0.85
CA ARG A 132 11.79 11.91 -0.75
C ARG A 132 12.55 11.25 0.40
N GLN A 133 11.93 11.16 1.58
CA GLN A 133 12.53 10.52 2.75
C GLN A 133 12.84 9.04 2.48
N ARG A 134 11.92 8.30 1.86
CA ARG A 134 12.14 6.90 1.51
C ARG A 134 13.26 6.71 0.49
N ARG A 135 13.37 7.59 -0.51
CA ARG A 135 14.49 7.57 -1.46
C ARG A 135 15.83 7.84 -0.77
N ALA A 136 15.87 8.77 0.17
CA ALA A 136 17.07 9.03 0.97
C ALA A 136 17.48 7.77 1.77
N LEU A 137 16.54 7.15 2.49
CA LEU A 137 16.79 5.91 3.23
C LEU A 137 17.24 4.75 2.33
N ALA A 138 16.68 4.64 1.12
CA ALA A 138 17.08 3.62 0.15
C ALA A 138 18.46 3.90 -0.48
N THR A 139 18.91 5.16 -0.49
CA THR A 139 20.24 5.55 -0.98
C THR A 139 21.32 5.36 0.08
N GLU A 140 20.97 5.50 1.36
CA GLU A 140 21.87 5.24 2.49
C GLU A 140 22.02 3.74 2.83
N ALA A 141 21.16 2.88 2.28
CA ALA A 141 21.40 1.45 2.30
C ALA A 141 22.67 1.16 1.47
N PRO A 142 23.69 0.49 2.02
CA PRO A 142 24.90 0.18 1.27
C PRO A 142 24.51 -0.63 0.04
N THR A 143 24.72 -0.03 -1.12
CA THR A 143 24.56 -0.71 -2.41
C THR A 143 25.57 -1.85 -2.46
N ASP A 144 25.19 -2.99 -3.05
CA ASP A 144 26.07 -4.16 -3.19
C ASP A 144 27.42 -3.81 -3.87
N ASP A 145 27.49 -2.71 -4.63
CA ASP A 145 28.74 -2.18 -5.18
C ASP A 145 29.71 -1.68 -4.10
N SER A 146 29.24 -1.08 -3.00
CA SER A 146 30.11 -0.71 -1.88
C SER A 146 30.58 -1.93 -1.09
N ALA A 147 29.76 -2.99 -1.03
CA ALA A 147 30.15 -4.27 -0.44
C ALA A 147 31.15 -5.05 -1.31
N ALA A 148 31.01 -5.00 -2.63
CA ALA A 148 31.95 -5.57 -3.60
C ALA A 148 33.28 -4.80 -3.61
N ALA A 149 33.24 -3.47 -3.55
CA ALA A 149 34.43 -2.62 -3.41
C ALA A 149 35.15 -2.87 -2.08
N ALA A 150 34.42 -2.98 -0.96
CA ALA A 150 35.01 -3.30 0.35
C ALA A 150 35.63 -4.71 0.40
N ARG A 151 35.05 -5.70 -0.29
CA ARG A 151 35.66 -7.05 -0.42
C ARG A 151 36.92 -7.03 -1.27
N SER A 152 36.96 -6.20 -2.31
CA SER A 152 38.12 -6.05 -3.19
C SER A 152 39.27 -5.36 -2.46
N GLN A 153 38.99 -4.26 -1.74
CA GLN A 153 39.98 -3.57 -0.92
C GLN A 153 40.54 -4.47 0.19
N ARG A 154 39.67 -5.24 0.87
CA ARG A 154 40.11 -6.18 1.91
C ARG A 154 40.97 -7.32 1.34
N ARG A 155 40.75 -7.72 0.09
CA ARG A 155 41.57 -8.72 -0.59
C ARG A 155 42.94 -8.16 -0.97
N GLU A 156 42.99 -6.93 -1.50
CA GLU A 156 44.24 -6.24 -1.81
C GLU A 156 45.08 -5.99 -0.55
N GLU A 157 44.48 -5.59 0.57
CA GLU A 157 45.17 -5.44 1.86
C GLU A 157 45.75 -6.76 2.39
N LEU A 158 45.07 -7.89 2.17
CA LEU A 158 45.54 -9.22 2.57
C LEU A 158 46.66 -9.75 1.65
N GLU A 159 46.60 -9.43 0.36
CA GLU A 159 47.65 -9.73 -0.62
C GLU A 159 48.91 -8.87 -0.36
N GLU A 160 48.75 -7.58 -0.01
CA GLU A 160 49.86 -6.69 0.37
C GLU A 160 50.47 -7.06 1.74
N ALA A 161 49.67 -7.59 2.67
CA ALA A 161 50.15 -8.18 3.92
C ALA A 161 50.87 -9.53 3.75
N GLY A 162 51.07 -10.00 2.50
CA GLY A 162 51.84 -11.21 2.18
C GLY A 162 51.18 -12.51 2.65
N GLN A 163 49.87 -12.49 2.96
CA GLN A 163 49.11 -13.68 3.29
C GLN A 163 48.38 -14.19 2.05
N GLU A 164 49.14 -14.76 1.10
CA GLU A 164 48.56 -15.63 0.09
C GLU A 164 47.96 -16.86 0.79
N SER A 165 46.63 -16.93 0.84
CA SER A 165 45.95 -18.17 1.24
C SER A 165 46.21 -19.22 0.16
N LEU A 166 47.01 -20.23 0.47
CA LEU A 166 46.82 -21.54 -0.12
C LEU A 166 45.38 -21.97 0.21
N PHE A 167 44.67 -22.42 -0.84
CA PHE A 167 43.36 -23.09 -0.92
C PHE A 167 42.28 -22.30 -1.66
#